data_AF-A0A2V7Q0C9-F1
#
_entry.id   AF-A0A2V7Q0C9-F1
#
_cell.length_a   1.000
_cell.length_b   1.000
_cell.length_c   1.000
_cell.angle_alpha   90.00
_cell.angle_beta   90.00
_cell.angle_gamma   90.00
#
_symmetry.space_group_name_H-M   'P 1'
#
loop_
_entity.id
_entity.type
_entity.pdbx_description
1 polymer ?
#
loop_
_entity_poly.entity_id
_entity_poly.type
_entity_poly.pdbx_seq_one_letter_code
_entity_poly.pdbx_strand_id
1 'polypeptide(L)'
;MSVDPIPRNLIAVHDLLVEMLAAAQDTGAGPKYGIALFPRAGRFDAPVFGVVTRGGESTTLTYRMLQSLSENPVLISGRIFATIRDGMSFGPPRTPPQALLDQPVLHIAFTCWTGETAEESERTMPLESTVFAGDLRAPIVLLMDSRPEGWPT
;
A
#
# COMPACT_ATOMS: atom_id res chain seq x y z
N MET A 1 -6.21 17.96 -25.65
CA MET A 1 -6.13 16.92 -24.62
C MET A 1 -5.40 17.53 -23.43
N SER A 2 -6.14 17.85 -22.37
CA SER A 2 -5.55 18.43 -21.16
C SER A 2 -4.94 17.28 -20.36
N VAL A 3 -3.61 17.21 -20.34
CA VAL A 3 -2.90 16.33 -19.42
C VAL A 3 -3.01 17.00 -18.07
N ASP A 4 -3.64 16.31 -17.09
CA ASP A 4 -3.71 16.83 -15.73
C ASP A 4 -2.29 17.18 -15.24
N PRO A 5 -2.08 18.37 -14.66
CA PRO A 5 -0.76 18.77 -14.21
C PRO A 5 -0.29 17.79 -13.15
N ILE A 6 0.87 17.15 -13.40
CA ILE A 6 1.54 16.26 -12.44
C ILE A 6 1.63 17.01 -11.10
N PRO A 7 0.93 16.56 -10.05
CA PRO A 7 1.02 17.20 -8.73
C PRO A 7 2.48 17.40 -8.35
N ARG A 8 2.88 18.60 -7.89
CA ARG A 8 4.27 18.88 -7.45
C ARG A 8 4.78 17.89 -6.39
N ASN A 9 3.87 17.19 -5.73
CA ASN A 9 4.16 16.14 -4.75
C ASN A 9 4.65 14.82 -5.37
N LEU A 10 4.51 14.58 -6.68
CA LEU A 10 4.92 13.31 -7.30
C LEU A 10 6.44 13.15 -7.39
N ILE A 11 7.18 14.24 -7.62
CA ILE A 11 8.65 14.20 -7.60
C ILE A 11 9.13 13.87 -6.18
N ALA A 12 8.54 14.52 -5.17
CA ALA A 12 8.84 14.23 -3.76
C ALA A 12 8.48 12.79 -3.36
N VAL A 13 7.41 12.21 -3.92
CA VAL A 13 7.03 10.81 -3.68
C VAL A 13 7.97 9.85 -4.39
N HIS A 14 8.41 10.15 -5.61
CA HIS A 14 9.43 9.34 -6.30
C HIS A 14 10.74 9.31 -5.51
N ASP A 15 11.26 10.47 -5.12
CA ASP A 15 12.50 10.59 -4.36
C ASP A 15 12.38 9.86 -3.02
N LEU A 16 11.24 10.02 -2.33
CA LEU A 16 10.92 9.27 -1.12
C LEU A 16 10.94 7.75 -1.39
N LEU A 17 10.35 7.25 -2.47
CA LEU A 17 10.37 5.82 -2.78
C LEU A 17 11.79 5.31 -3.07
N VAL A 18 12.63 6.11 -3.73
CA VAL A 18 14.03 5.77 -3.99
C VAL A 18 14.83 5.72 -2.68
N GLU A 19 14.70 6.73 -1.82
CA GLU A 19 15.36 6.79 -0.53
C GLU A 19 14.96 5.63 0.37
N MET A 20 13.66 5.30 0.43
CA MET A 20 13.15 4.24 1.29
C MET A 20 13.56 2.84 0.79
N LEU A 21 13.64 2.62 -0.53
CA LEU A 21 14.18 1.38 -1.09
C LEU A 21 15.68 1.24 -0.79
N ALA A 22 16.45 2.32 -0.90
CA ALA A 22 17.88 2.31 -0.56
C ALA A 22 18.10 2.01 0.93
N ALA A 23 17.35 2.67 1.82
CA ALA A 23 17.42 2.43 3.26
C ALA A 23 17.04 0.98 3.63
N ALA A 24 16.06 0.39 2.94
CA ALA A 24 15.69 -1.00 3.18
C ALA A 24 16.79 -2.00 2.74
N GLN A 25 17.52 -1.71 1.65
CA GLN A 25 18.67 -2.52 1.22
C GLN A 25 19.80 -2.52 2.24
N ASP A 26 20.06 -1.39 2.90
CA ASP A 26 21.08 -1.27 3.94
C ASP A 26 20.75 -2.12 5.19
N THR A 27 19.47 -2.40 5.41
CA THR A 27 19.00 -3.27 6.52
C THR A 27 18.98 -4.76 6.16
N GLY A 28 19.48 -5.16 4.98
CA GLY A 28 19.53 -6.57 4.55
C GLY A 28 18.21 -7.12 3.99
N ALA A 29 17.12 -6.35 4.08
CA ALA A 29 15.89 -6.62 3.35
C ALA A 29 16.13 -6.31 1.86
N GLY A 30 15.68 -7.18 0.97
CA GLY A 30 15.88 -7.03 -0.48
C GLY A 30 14.69 -6.47 -1.26
N PRO A 31 13.86 -5.53 -0.76
CA PRO A 31 12.69 -5.11 -1.51
C PRO A 31 13.11 -4.44 -2.81
N LYS A 32 12.51 -4.89 -3.91
CA LYS A 32 12.79 -4.43 -5.28
C LYS A 32 11.68 -3.57 -5.84
N TYR A 33 10.54 -3.56 -5.18
CA TYR A 33 9.34 -2.85 -5.61
C TYR A 33 8.81 -1.96 -4.48
N GLY A 34 8.48 -0.72 -4.81
CA GLY A 34 8.04 0.28 -3.85
C GLY A 34 6.90 1.11 -4.40
N ILE A 35 5.89 1.31 -3.57
CA ILE A 35 4.71 2.12 -3.87
C ILE A 35 4.40 3.09 -2.75
N ALA A 36 3.75 4.18 -3.09
CA ALA A 36 3.16 5.09 -2.12
C ALA A 36 1.65 5.09 -2.26
N LEU A 37 0.96 4.89 -1.14
CA LEU A 37 -0.47 5.10 -1.01
C LEU A 37 -0.75 6.55 -0.60
N PHE A 38 -1.70 7.20 -1.25
CA PHE A 38 -2.03 8.60 -0.99
C PHE A 38 -3.54 8.83 -1.19
N PRO A 39 -4.13 9.89 -0.59
CA PRO A 39 -5.52 10.23 -0.83
C PRO A 39 -5.72 10.74 -2.27
N ARG A 40 -6.75 10.23 -2.94
CA ARG A 40 -7.17 10.65 -4.28
C ARG A 40 -8.67 10.92 -4.30
N ALA A 41 -9.11 11.87 -5.12
CA ALA A 41 -10.54 12.07 -5.37
C ALA A 41 -11.10 10.93 -6.25
N GLY A 42 -12.10 10.22 -5.72
CA GLY A 42 -12.86 9.20 -6.42
C GLY A 42 -14.13 9.77 -7.07
N ARG A 43 -15.10 8.88 -7.37
CA ARG A 43 -16.41 9.32 -7.87
C ARG A 43 -17.13 10.13 -6.80
N PHE A 44 -17.82 11.20 -7.22
CA PHE A 44 -18.54 12.11 -6.33
C PHE A 44 -17.64 12.72 -5.23
N ASP A 45 -16.37 12.94 -5.55
CA ASP A 45 -15.35 13.47 -4.64
C ASP A 45 -15.13 12.64 -3.36
N ALA A 46 -15.59 11.39 -3.34
CA ALA A 46 -15.32 10.47 -2.24
C ALA A 46 -13.80 10.18 -2.18
N PRO A 47 -13.14 10.32 -1.02
CA PRO A 47 -11.72 10.05 -0.91
C PRO A 47 -11.46 8.55 -1.04
N VAL A 48 -10.54 8.20 -1.94
CA VAL A 48 -10.10 6.83 -2.22
C VAL A 48 -8.58 6.75 -2.20
N PHE A 49 -8.02 5.55 -2.08
CA PHE A 49 -6.57 5.39 -2.18
C PHE A 49 -6.10 5.46 -3.63
N GLY A 50 -5.10 6.30 -3.88
CA GLY A 50 -4.26 6.24 -5.07
C GLY A 50 -2.97 5.46 -4.79
N VAL A 51 -2.36 4.95 -5.84
CA VAL A 51 -1.04 4.30 -5.84
C VAL A 51 -0.11 5.08 -6.76
N VAL A 52 1.08 5.41 -6.28
CA VAL A 52 2.19 5.90 -7.09
C VAL A 52 3.32 4.90 -7.01
N THR A 53 3.90 4.52 -8.15
CA THR A 53 5.10 3.68 -8.20
C THR A 53 6.36 4.52 -8.28
N ARG A 54 7.50 3.87 -8.06
CA ARG A 54 8.81 4.45 -8.41
C ARG A 54 8.88 4.82 -9.90
N GLY A 55 8.21 4.12 -10.81
CA GLY A 55 8.16 4.49 -12.23
C GLY A 55 7.47 5.83 -12.52
N GLY A 56 6.83 6.45 -11.52
CA GLY A 56 6.04 7.67 -11.66
C GLY A 56 4.62 7.40 -12.16
N GLU A 57 4.23 6.13 -12.30
CA GLU A 57 2.88 5.75 -12.66
C GLU A 57 1.93 6.01 -11.50
N SER A 58 0.75 6.55 -11.80
CA SER A 58 -0.25 6.88 -10.80
C SER A 58 -1.62 6.32 -11.17
N THR A 59 -2.15 5.43 -10.34
CA THR A 59 -3.46 4.80 -10.53
C THR A 59 -4.31 4.83 -9.26
N THR A 60 -5.57 4.45 -9.37
CA THR A 60 -6.44 4.24 -8.21
C THR A 60 -6.23 2.82 -7.69
N LEU A 61 -6.11 2.67 -6.37
CA LEU A 61 -6.06 1.35 -5.74
C LEU A 61 -7.43 0.69 -5.85
N THR A 62 -7.49 -0.49 -6.48
CA THR A 62 -8.71 -1.30 -6.56
C THR A 62 -8.67 -2.46 -5.58
N TYR A 63 -9.82 -3.05 -5.26
CA TYR A 63 -9.88 -4.24 -4.42
C TYR A 63 -9.15 -5.45 -5.02
N ARG A 64 -9.06 -5.54 -6.36
CA ARG A 64 -8.26 -6.54 -7.06
C ARG A 64 -6.78 -6.40 -6.75
N MET A 65 -6.27 -5.17 -6.81
CA MET A 65 -4.87 -4.88 -6.45
C MET A 65 -4.63 -5.14 -4.96
N LEU A 66 -5.57 -4.73 -4.09
CA LEU A 66 -5.47 -4.99 -2.66
C LEU A 66 -5.44 -6.50 -2.34
N GLN A 67 -6.25 -7.29 -3.05
CA GLN A 67 -6.29 -8.75 -2.87
C GLN A 67 -4.97 -9.42 -3.25
N SER A 68 -4.23 -8.91 -4.23
CA SER A 68 -2.91 -9.48 -4.55
C SER A 68 -1.85 -9.22 -3.45
N LEU A 69 -2.14 -8.34 -2.48
CA LEU A 69 -1.29 -8.08 -1.32
C LEU A 69 -1.68 -8.90 -0.08
N SER A 70 -2.88 -9.48 -0.02
CA SER A 70 -3.40 -10.06 1.23
C SER A 70 -2.61 -11.27 1.74
N GLU A 71 -1.80 -11.89 0.88
CA GLU A 71 -0.97 -13.05 1.21
C GLU A 71 0.52 -12.70 1.31
N ASN A 72 0.92 -11.46 1.02
CA ASN A 72 2.31 -11.05 0.94
C ASN A 72 2.62 -9.99 2.01
N PRO A 73 3.53 -10.28 2.96
CA PRO A 73 4.03 -9.27 3.87
C PRO A 73 4.64 -8.10 3.09
N VAL A 74 4.37 -6.89 3.56
CA VAL A 74 4.98 -5.66 3.06
C VAL A 74 5.77 -5.01 4.17
N LEU A 75 6.75 -4.20 3.77
CA LEU A 75 7.52 -3.39 4.69
C LEU A 75 7.05 -1.94 4.59
N ILE A 76 6.33 -1.48 5.60
CA ILE A 76 5.87 -0.09 5.72
C ILE A 76 7.07 0.77 6.06
N SER A 77 7.32 1.77 5.21
CA SER A 77 8.39 2.75 5.40
C SER A 77 9.74 2.11 5.76
N GLY A 78 10.07 0.98 5.15
CA GLY A 78 11.37 0.30 5.35
C GLY A 78 11.61 -0.25 6.77
N ARG A 79 10.60 -0.28 7.65
CA ARG A 79 10.81 -0.54 9.08
C ARG A 79 9.82 -1.51 9.71
N ILE A 80 8.56 -1.47 9.30
CA ILE A 80 7.48 -2.20 9.99
C ILE A 80 6.93 -3.24 9.03
N PHE A 81 7.00 -4.52 9.40
CA PHE A 81 6.34 -5.55 8.63
C PHE A 81 4.84 -5.51 8.88
N ALA A 82 4.06 -5.68 7.82
CA ALA A 82 2.62 -5.73 7.89
C ALA A 82 2.02 -6.63 6.83
N THR A 83 0.85 -7.19 7.12
CA THR A 83 -0.09 -7.64 6.07
C THR A 83 -1.16 -6.58 5.87
N ILE A 84 -1.72 -6.57 4.66
CA ILE A 84 -2.71 -5.58 4.25
C ILE A 84 -3.98 -6.30 3.81
N ARG A 85 -5.13 -5.81 4.30
CA ARG A 85 -6.45 -6.29 3.86
C ARG A 85 -7.46 -5.16 3.74
N ASP A 86 -8.66 -5.51 3.32
CA ASP A 86 -9.81 -4.60 3.35
C ASP A 86 -10.10 -4.11 4.78
N GLY A 87 -10.13 -2.79 4.98
CA GLY A 87 -10.37 -2.16 6.28
C GLY A 87 -11.70 -2.47 6.94
N MET A 88 -12.69 -2.96 6.18
CA MET A 88 -14.03 -3.31 6.68
C MET A 88 -14.32 -4.82 6.61
N SER A 89 -13.35 -5.65 6.23
CA SER A 89 -13.52 -7.10 6.31
C SER A 89 -13.39 -7.55 7.76
N PHE A 90 -14.52 -7.67 8.46
CA PHE A 90 -14.59 -8.27 9.78
C PHE A 90 -14.84 -9.79 9.64
N GLY A 91 -14.02 -10.59 10.32
CA GLY A 91 -14.17 -12.05 10.32
C GLY A 91 -13.21 -12.77 9.36
N PRO A 92 -13.44 -14.07 9.09
CA PRO A 92 -12.52 -14.87 8.28
C PRO A 92 -12.41 -14.30 6.86
N PRO A 93 -11.24 -14.42 6.20
CA PRO A 93 -11.05 -13.96 4.83
C PRO A 93 -12.14 -14.52 3.92
N ARG A 94 -12.87 -13.62 3.25
CA ARG A 94 -13.86 -13.99 2.24
C ARG A 94 -13.40 -13.44 0.91
N THR A 95 -13.54 -14.24 -0.14
CA THR A 95 -13.32 -13.76 -1.50
C THR A 95 -14.30 -12.62 -1.79
N PRO A 96 -13.82 -11.41 -2.12
CA PRO A 96 -14.70 -10.31 -2.45
C PRO A 96 -15.53 -10.66 -3.70
N PRO A 97 -16.82 -10.28 -3.76
CA PRO A 97 -17.64 -10.42 -4.96
C PRO A 97 -16.96 -9.78 -6.18
N GLN A 98 -17.06 -10.41 -7.35
CA GLN A 98 -16.43 -9.90 -8.58
C GLN A 98 -16.79 -8.45 -8.89
N ALA A 99 -18.02 -8.02 -8.59
CA ALA A 99 -18.49 -6.66 -8.81
C ALA A 99 -17.73 -5.59 -7.98
N LEU A 100 -17.05 -6.00 -6.90
CA LEU A 100 -16.26 -5.12 -6.04
C LEU A 100 -14.79 -5.04 -6.45
N LEU A 101 -14.26 -6.00 -7.20
CA LEU A 101 -12.83 -6.11 -7.48
C LEU A 101 -12.25 -4.87 -8.16
N ASP A 102 -13.01 -4.26 -9.08
CA ASP A 102 -12.55 -3.08 -9.82
C ASP A 102 -13.03 -1.76 -9.18
N GLN A 103 -13.66 -1.82 -7.99
CA GLN A 103 -14.03 -0.64 -7.23
C GLN A 103 -12.81 -0.04 -6.52
N PRO A 104 -12.78 1.30 -6.38
CA PRO A 104 -11.77 1.98 -5.57
C PRO A 104 -11.80 1.53 -4.10
N VAL A 105 -10.63 1.43 -3.48
CA VAL A 105 -10.50 1.15 -2.05
C VAL A 105 -10.65 2.43 -1.24
N LEU A 106 -11.49 2.40 -0.20
CA LEU A 106 -11.73 3.54 0.70
C LEU A 106 -11.02 3.40 2.05
N HIS A 107 -10.80 2.15 2.49
CA HIS A 107 -10.24 1.82 3.80
C HIS A 107 -9.34 0.60 3.70
N ILE A 108 -8.21 0.67 4.38
CA ILE A 108 -7.20 -0.39 4.42
C ILE A 108 -6.95 -0.75 5.88
N ALA A 109 -6.95 -2.05 6.19
CA ALA A 109 -6.48 -2.55 7.46
C ALA A 109 -5.04 -3.06 7.33
N PHE A 110 -4.21 -2.65 8.28
CA PHE A 110 -2.86 -3.14 8.49
C PHE A 110 -2.84 -4.01 9.74
N THR A 111 -2.23 -5.17 9.64
CA THR A 111 -1.81 -5.96 10.80
C THR A 111 -0.30 -5.86 10.85
N CYS A 112 0.22 -5.07 11.79
CA CYS A 112 1.65 -4.76 11.91
C CYS A 112 2.29 -5.61 13.02
N TRP A 113 3.54 -6.03 12.83
CA TRP A 113 4.34 -6.68 13.86
C TRP A 113 5.80 -6.20 13.81
N THR A 114 6.53 -6.49 14.89
CA THR A 114 7.95 -6.15 15.00
C THR A 114 8.78 -7.43 14.91
N GLY A 115 9.76 -7.45 14.01
CA GLY A 115 10.58 -8.63 13.72
C GLY A 115 10.64 -8.91 12.22
N GLU A 116 11.74 -9.53 11.78
CA GLU A 116 12.04 -9.85 10.38
C GLU A 116 11.35 -11.13 9.90
N THR A 117 10.82 -11.94 10.82
CA THR A 117 10.26 -13.26 10.50
C THR A 117 8.86 -13.45 11.08
N ALA A 118 8.11 -14.38 10.49
CA ALA A 118 6.80 -14.79 11.02
C ALA A 118 6.92 -15.40 12.44
N GLU A 119 8.04 -16.07 12.77
CA GLU A 119 8.29 -16.57 14.13
C GLU A 119 8.47 -15.44 15.16
N GLU A 120 9.08 -14.32 14.75
CA GLU A 120 9.16 -13.13 15.61
C GLU A 120 7.79 -12.45 15.75
N SER A 121 6.96 -12.50 14.69
CA SER A 121 5.57 -12.04 14.76
C SER A 121 4.75 -12.80 15.82
N GLU A 122 4.98 -14.09 16.05
CA GLU A 122 4.27 -14.85 17.10
C GLU A 122 4.66 -14.41 18.51
N ARG A 123 5.85 -13.83 18.68
CA ARG A 123 6.36 -13.33 19.97
C ARG A 123 5.90 -11.91 20.29
N THR A 124 5.34 -11.20 19.33
CA THR A 124 4.91 -9.81 19.45
C THR A 124 3.42 -9.72 19.19
N MET A 125 2.65 -9.13 20.11
CA MET A 125 1.21 -8.97 19.87
C MET A 125 1.00 -8.05 18.65
N PRO A 126 0.35 -8.52 17.57
CA PRO A 126 0.19 -7.72 16.37
C PRO A 126 -0.71 -6.50 16.63
N LEU A 127 -0.33 -5.36 16.06
CA LEU A 127 -1.13 -4.14 16.09
C LEU A 127 -2.06 -4.12 14.88
N GLU A 128 -3.37 -4.07 15.11
CA GLU A 128 -4.35 -3.83 14.05
C GLU A 128 -4.66 -2.34 13.93
N SER A 129 -4.65 -1.81 12.71
CA SER A 129 -5.00 -0.43 12.42
C SER A 129 -5.78 -0.33 11.12
N THR A 130 -6.88 0.41 11.11
CA THR A 130 -7.63 0.73 9.89
C THR A 130 -7.42 2.19 9.54
N VAL A 131 -7.06 2.45 8.29
CA VAL A 131 -6.83 3.78 7.73
C VAL A 131 -7.86 4.06 6.65
N PHE A 132 -8.55 5.19 6.75
CA PHE A 132 -9.42 5.71 5.71
C PHE A 132 -8.63 6.64 4.79
N ALA A 133 -8.89 6.57 3.48
CA ALA A 133 -8.21 7.42 2.52
C ALA A 133 -8.37 8.91 2.85
N GLY A 134 -9.56 9.33 3.31
CA GLY A 134 -9.85 10.72 3.67
C GLY A 134 -9.05 11.26 4.87
N ASP A 135 -8.55 10.38 5.73
CA ASP A 135 -7.82 10.76 6.95
C ASP A 135 -6.30 10.85 6.73
N LEU A 136 -5.83 10.41 5.56
CA LEU A 136 -4.41 10.30 5.29
C LEU A 136 -3.77 11.68 5.05
N ARG A 137 -2.88 12.08 5.98
CA ARG A 137 -2.15 13.36 5.91
C ARG A 137 -0.80 13.28 5.22
N ALA A 138 -0.22 12.08 5.15
CA ALA A 138 1.08 11.81 4.52
C ALA A 138 1.02 10.45 3.81
N PRO A 139 1.78 10.24 2.71
CA PRO A 139 1.74 8.98 1.99
C PRO A 139 2.21 7.80 2.86
N ILE A 140 1.60 6.63 2.67
CA ILE A 140 2.08 5.37 3.25
C ILE A 140 2.98 4.71 2.21
N VAL A 141 4.26 4.53 2.53
CA VAL A 141 5.20 3.84 1.65
C VAL A 141 5.18 2.35 1.97
N LEU A 142 4.96 1.53 0.95
CA LEU A 142 5.00 0.06 1.05
C LEU A 142 6.12 -0.46 0.16
N LEU A 143 6.99 -1.28 0.74
CA LEU A 143 8.09 -1.94 0.04
C LEU A 143 7.85 -3.45 0.01
N MET A 144 8.20 -4.08 -1.12
CA MET A 144 7.95 -5.48 -1.41
C MET A 144 9.12 -6.08 -2.19
N ASP A 145 9.33 -7.40 -2.04
CA ASP A 145 10.38 -8.14 -2.75
C ASP A 145 10.15 -8.23 -4.25
N SER A 146 8.89 -8.22 -4.68
CA SER A 146 8.50 -8.27 -6.08
C SER A 146 7.24 -7.45 -6.32
N ARG A 147 7.02 -7.10 -7.59
CA ARG A 147 5.79 -6.43 -8.02
C ARG A 147 4.63 -7.44 -7.98
N PRO A 148 3.55 -7.18 -7.21
CA PRO A 148 2.39 -8.06 -7.20
C PRO A 148 1.62 -8.02 -8.53
N GLU A 149 0.87 -9.07 -8.82
CA GLU A 149 0.09 -9.17 -10.05
C GLU A 149 -0.98 -8.07 -10.14
N GLY A 150 -1.13 -7.46 -11.33
CA GLY A 150 -2.09 -6.39 -11.56
C GLY A 150 -1.67 -5.01 -11.03
N TRP A 151 -0.45 -4.88 -10.49
CA TRP A 151 0.10 -3.60 -10.06
C TRP A 151 0.84 -2.87 -11.18
N PRO A 152 0.86 -1.52 -11.14
CA PRO A 152 1.69 -0.70 -12.04
C PRO A 152 3.20 -1.04 -11.95
N THR A 153 3.96 -0.70 -12.97
CA THR A 153 5.42 -0.85 -13.09
C THR A 153 6.21 0.17 -12.26
#